data_AF-A0A932U900-F1
#
_entry.id   AF-A0A932U900-F1
#
_cell.length_a   1.000
_cell.length_b   1.000
_cell.length_c   1.000
_cell.angle_alpha   90.00
_cell.angle_beta   90.00
_cell.angle_gamma   90.00
#
_symmetry.space_group_name_H-M   'P 1'
#
loop_
_entity.id
_entity.type
_entity.pdbx_description
1 polymer ?
#
loop_
_entity_poly.entity_id
_entity_poly.type
_entity_poly.pdbx_seq_one_letter_code
_entity_poly.pdbx_strand_id
1 'polypeptide(L)'
;LGWPAPGGYAGVKESHMHANVFGFVGLVAAAVLLELIPARVGRPLRFPRLVPWTSSLLTIGGVGLSAGPWLALMPLTVLGLVTYIVGSATLLANLVGTVLGYRAWTPNLAHVLAAYVWMFVPFVVAPTVLITTGELPSGAVEAAAVTSFIGGWLLQIVIGAFLARAPAGAAGTPNGEGSWFAVTVLNLGVAVTWAGAFVPTAVWAPVTALGYGLVVIGWLPPLGAVLHWLSSIER
;
A
#
# COMPACT_ATOMS: atom_id res chain seq x y z
N LEU A 1 26.54 -3.13 -19.21
CA LEU A 1 26.32 -3.29 -17.75
C LEU A 1 26.25 -4.80 -17.44
N GLY A 2 27.41 -5.45 -17.28
CA GLY A 2 27.50 -6.90 -17.07
C GLY A 2 27.44 -7.25 -15.58
N TRP A 3 26.23 -7.31 -15.02
CA TRP A 3 26.04 -7.77 -13.65
C TRP A 3 26.13 -9.30 -13.62
N PRO A 4 26.92 -9.93 -12.73
CA PRO A 4 27.11 -11.39 -12.71
C PRO A 4 25.90 -12.18 -12.16
N ALA A 5 24.73 -11.55 -12.02
CA ALA A 5 23.51 -12.24 -11.58
C ALA A 5 22.85 -12.97 -12.75
N PRO A 6 22.24 -14.16 -12.54
CA PRO A 6 21.54 -14.89 -13.59
C PRO A 6 20.46 -14.07 -14.31
N GLY A 7 19.73 -13.21 -13.60
CA GLY A 7 18.74 -12.29 -14.17
C GLY A 7 19.31 -11.04 -14.86
N GLY A 8 20.64 -10.89 -14.89
CA GLY A 8 21.31 -9.70 -15.41
C GLY A 8 20.88 -8.41 -14.70
N TYR A 9 21.07 -7.27 -15.35
CA TYR A 9 20.74 -5.96 -14.78
C TYR A 9 19.24 -5.81 -14.47
N ALA A 10 18.36 -6.29 -15.35
CA ALA A 10 16.92 -6.20 -15.18
C ALA A 10 16.44 -7.02 -13.97
N GLY A 11 16.91 -8.27 -13.83
CA GLY A 11 16.59 -9.11 -12.69
C GLY A 11 17.08 -8.52 -11.37
N VAL A 12 18.27 -7.93 -11.34
CA VAL A 12 18.79 -7.23 -10.14
C VAL A 12 17.91 -6.04 -9.76
N LYS A 13 17.51 -5.21 -10.73
CA LYS A 13 16.64 -4.05 -10.49
C LYS A 13 15.29 -4.50 -9.92
N GLU A 14 14.70 -5.54 -10.49
CA GLU A 14 13.42 -6.08 -10.05
C GLU A 14 13.52 -6.70 -8.65
N SER A 15 14.55 -7.49 -8.39
CA SER A 15 14.84 -8.05 -7.06
C SER A 15 15.01 -6.98 -6.01
N HIS A 16 15.72 -5.89 -6.33
CA HIS A 16 15.88 -4.76 -5.43
C HIS A 16 14.53 -4.08 -5.13
N MET A 17 13.70 -3.87 -6.14
CA MET A 17 12.35 -3.32 -5.95
C MET A 17 11.53 -4.23 -5.02
N HIS A 18 11.47 -5.53 -5.31
CA HIS A 18 10.71 -6.49 -4.51
C HIS A 18 11.22 -6.62 -3.08
N ALA A 19 12.54 -6.63 -2.88
CA ALA A 19 13.13 -6.69 -1.54
C ALA A 19 12.79 -5.46 -0.70
N ASN A 20 12.75 -4.27 -1.30
CA ASN A 20 12.36 -3.06 -0.56
C ASN A 20 10.85 -2.99 -0.33
N VAL A 21 10.04 -3.24 -1.35
CA VAL A 21 8.59 -3.04 -1.31
C VAL A 21 7.90 -4.17 -0.56
N PHE A 22 8.11 -5.42 -0.99
CA PHE A 22 7.43 -6.59 -0.43
C PHE A 22 8.22 -7.24 0.72
N GLY A 23 9.55 -7.13 0.70
CA GLY A 23 10.38 -7.55 1.82
C GLY A 23 10.32 -6.55 2.98
N PHE A 24 11.10 -5.47 2.90
CA PHE A 24 11.27 -4.53 4.01
C PHE A 24 9.97 -3.80 4.38
N VAL A 25 9.42 -3.01 3.46
CA VAL A 25 8.27 -2.16 3.78
C VAL A 25 7.02 -2.98 4.08
N GLY A 26 6.76 -4.03 3.30
CA GLY A 26 5.65 -4.96 3.52
C GLY A 26 5.67 -5.61 4.91
N LEU A 27 6.82 -6.15 5.32
CA LEU A 27 6.96 -6.79 6.64
C LEU A 27 6.87 -5.78 7.79
N VAL A 28 7.52 -4.62 7.67
CA VAL A 28 7.45 -3.56 8.69
C VAL A 28 6.01 -3.05 8.82
N ALA A 29 5.32 -2.77 7.72
CA ALA A 29 3.93 -2.35 7.74
C ALA A 29 3.03 -3.40 8.38
N ALA A 30 3.19 -4.68 8.04
CA ALA A 30 2.41 -5.76 8.62
C ALA A 30 2.62 -5.87 10.15
N ALA A 31 3.88 -5.84 10.61
CA ALA A 31 4.20 -5.88 12.03
C ALA A 31 3.60 -4.69 12.79
N VAL A 32 3.80 -3.47 12.26
CA VAL A 32 3.27 -2.24 12.85
C VAL A 32 1.74 -2.30 12.93
N LEU A 33 1.05 -2.74 11.88
CA LEU A 33 -0.41 -2.81 11.88
C LEU A 33 -0.95 -3.86 12.85
N LEU A 34 -0.30 -5.03 12.95
CA LEU A 34 -0.69 -6.08 13.89
C LEU A 34 -0.52 -5.65 15.35
N GLU A 35 0.37 -4.71 15.66
CA GLU A 35 0.56 -4.14 16.99
C GLU A 35 -0.34 -2.93 17.23
N LEU A 36 -0.36 -1.98 16.29
CA LEU A 36 -0.98 -0.67 16.45
C LEU A 36 -2.50 -0.73 16.43
N ILE A 37 -3.07 -1.54 15.54
CA ILE A 37 -4.53 -1.63 15.36
C ILE A 37 -5.22 -2.15 16.62
N PRO A 38 -4.82 -3.29 17.23
CA PRO A 38 -5.44 -3.74 18.47
C PRO A 38 -5.23 -2.74 19.63
N ALA A 39 -4.06 -2.11 19.71
CA ALA A 39 -3.80 -1.07 20.70
C ALA A 39 -4.75 0.13 20.56
N ARG A 40 -5.04 0.56 19.33
CA ARG A 40 -6.00 1.64 19.06
C ARG A 40 -7.44 1.27 19.34
N VAL A 41 -7.84 0.06 18.97
CA VAL A 41 -9.20 -0.43 19.23
C VAL A 41 -9.39 -0.74 20.73
N GLY A 42 -8.31 -0.85 21.51
CA GLY A 42 -8.35 -1.23 22.92
C GLY A 42 -8.80 -2.68 23.11
N ARG A 43 -8.56 -3.54 22.11
CA ARG A 43 -9.04 -4.93 22.05
C ARG A 43 -7.99 -5.82 21.43
N PRO A 44 -7.94 -7.12 21.78
CA PRO A 44 -7.06 -8.06 21.10
C PRO A 44 -7.45 -8.21 19.63
N LEU A 45 -6.50 -8.67 18.82
CA LEU A 45 -6.77 -9.10 17.44
C LEU A 45 -7.89 -10.14 17.41
N ARG A 46 -8.77 -10.05 16.40
CA ARG A 46 -9.88 -10.99 16.23
C ARG A 46 -9.41 -12.42 15.99
N PHE A 47 -8.31 -12.58 15.23
CA PHE A 47 -7.77 -13.88 14.84
C PHE A 47 -6.27 -13.98 15.18
N PRO A 48 -5.87 -14.04 16.47
CA PRO A 48 -4.46 -14.00 16.86
C PRO A 48 -3.65 -15.17 16.31
N ARG A 49 -4.31 -16.32 16.03
CA ARG A 49 -3.68 -17.48 15.40
C ARG A 49 -3.20 -17.24 13.97
N LEU A 50 -3.71 -16.20 13.29
CA LEU A 50 -3.25 -15.84 11.94
C LEU A 50 -1.93 -15.07 11.94
N VAL A 51 -1.50 -14.50 13.07
CA VAL A 51 -0.24 -13.73 13.16
C VAL A 51 0.99 -14.52 12.68
N PRO A 52 1.27 -15.74 13.18
CA PRO A 52 2.42 -16.51 12.69
C PRO A 52 2.31 -16.88 11.21
N TRP A 53 1.09 -17.14 10.71
CA TRP A 53 0.86 -17.41 9.29
C TRP A 53 1.12 -16.18 8.43
N THR A 54 0.56 -15.02 8.79
CA THR A 54 0.81 -13.75 8.12
C THR A 54 2.30 -13.46 8.04
N SER A 55 3.02 -13.52 9.16
CA SER A 55 4.46 -13.25 9.19
C SER A 55 5.24 -14.22 8.30
N SER A 56 4.96 -15.52 8.38
CA SER A 56 5.67 -16.54 7.61
C SER A 56 5.38 -16.42 6.11
N LEU A 57 4.12 -16.26 5.73
CA LEU A 57 3.71 -16.16 4.33
C LEU A 57 4.24 -14.89 3.67
N LEU A 58 4.20 -13.73 4.36
CA LEU A 58 4.79 -12.51 3.84
C LEU A 58 6.31 -12.63 3.71
N THR A 59 6.99 -13.27 4.67
CA THR A 59 8.45 -13.47 4.62
C THR A 59 8.84 -14.39 3.47
N ILE A 60 8.24 -15.58 3.38
CA ILE A 60 8.50 -16.55 2.31
C ILE A 60 8.14 -15.93 0.95
N GLY A 61 6.99 -15.25 0.86
CA GLY A 61 6.55 -14.56 -0.35
C GLY A 61 7.51 -13.48 -0.80
N GLY A 62 7.96 -12.60 0.11
CA GLY A 62 8.93 -11.54 -0.16
C GLY A 62 10.30 -12.09 -0.58
N VAL A 63 10.75 -13.18 0.03
CA VAL A 63 11.97 -13.91 -0.39
C VAL A 63 11.81 -14.47 -1.80
N GLY A 64 10.69 -15.13 -2.11
CA GLY A 64 10.43 -15.67 -3.45
C GLY A 64 10.36 -14.58 -4.53
N LEU A 65 9.66 -13.47 -4.24
CA LEU A 65 9.58 -12.30 -5.10
C LEU A 65 10.94 -11.66 -5.35
N SER A 66 11.84 -11.65 -4.35
CA SER A 66 13.18 -11.08 -4.50
C SER A 66 14.14 -12.04 -5.18
N ALA A 67 14.11 -13.33 -4.85
CA ALA A 67 15.02 -14.34 -5.37
C ALA A 67 14.69 -14.75 -6.81
N GLY A 68 13.41 -14.79 -7.19
CA GLY A 68 12.95 -15.19 -8.52
C GLY A 68 13.60 -14.38 -9.65
N PRO A 69 13.46 -13.04 -9.68
CA PRO A 69 14.10 -12.19 -10.71
C PRO A 69 15.62 -12.26 -10.67
N TRP A 70 16.23 -12.35 -9.48
CA TRP A 70 17.69 -12.44 -9.31
C TRP A 70 18.24 -13.69 -9.99
N LEU A 71 17.57 -14.82 -9.78
CA LEU A 71 17.94 -16.13 -10.31
C LEU A 71 17.39 -16.40 -11.72
N ALA A 72 16.62 -15.47 -12.30
CA ALA A 72 15.88 -15.67 -13.54
C ALA A 72 14.90 -16.89 -13.50
N LEU A 73 14.32 -17.17 -12.33
CA LEU A 73 13.40 -18.29 -12.10
C LEU A 73 11.96 -17.80 -11.98
N MET A 74 11.25 -17.69 -13.10
CA MET A 74 9.86 -17.23 -13.13
C MET A 74 8.92 -18.03 -12.21
N PRO A 75 8.99 -19.38 -12.12
CA PRO A 75 8.13 -20.13 -11.20
C PRO A 75 8.31 -19.72 -9.73
N LEU A 76 9.54 -19.35 -9.34
CA LEU A 76 9.84 -18.88 -7.98
C LEU A 76 9.23 -17.50 -7.73
N THR A 77 9.27 -16.59 -8.71
CA THR A 77 8.58 -15.29 -8.63
C THR A 77 7.08 -15.47 -8.46
N VAL A 78 6.46 -16.35 -9.26
CA VAL A 78 5.01 -16.63 -9.21
C VAL A 78 4.63 -17.25 -7.86
N LEU A 79 5.38 -18.24 -7.38
CA LEU A 79 5.15 -18.85 -6.07
C LEU A 79 5.30 -17.82 -4.94
N GLY A 80 6.32 -16.97 -5.02
CA GLY A 80 6.54 -15.86 -4.09
C GLY A 80 5.34 -14.91 -4.07
N LEU A 81 4.86 -14.51 -5.24
CA LEU A 81 3.70 -13.63 -5.39
C LEU A 81 2.45 -14.22 -4.76
N VAL A 82 2.10 -15.46 -5.11
CA VAL A 82 0.91 -16.14 -4.57
C VAL A 82 1.01 -16.25 -3.05
N THR A 83 2.16 -16.67 -2.53
CA THR A 83 2.39 -16.79 -1.08
C THR A 83 2.23 -15.43 -0.38
N TYR A 84 2.77 -14.36 -0.97
CA TYR A 84 2.67 -13.00 -0.44
C TYR A 84 1.22 -12.49 -0.42
N ILE A 85 0.45 -12.76 -1.49
CA ILE A 85 -0.98 -12.42 -1.57
C ILE A 85 -1.75 -13.12 -0.45
N VAL A 86 -1.52 -14.42 -0.23
CA VAL A 86 -2.18 -15.17 0.84
C VAL A 86 -1.81 -14.59 2.21
N GLY A 87 -0.54 -14.28 2.46
CA GLY A 87 -0.11 -13.63 3.71
C GLY A 87 -0.73 -12.24 3.91
N SER A 88 -0.89 -11.47 2.85
CA SER A 88 -1.57 -10.17 2.88
C SER A 88 -3.08 -10.32 3.15
N ALA A 89 -3.70 -11.37 2.61
CA ALA A 89 -5.11 -11.68 2.87
C ALA A 89 -5.32 -12.11 4.35
N THR A 90 -4.42 -12.90 4.93
CA THR A 90 -4.51 -13.28 6.36
C THR A 90 -4.31 -12.08 7.28
N LEU A 91 -3.42 -11.15 6.92
CA LEU A 91 -3.28 -9.86 7.60
C LEU A 91 -4.62 -9.10 7.58
N LEU A 92 -5.18 -8.89 6.39
CA LEU A 92 -6.43 -8.14 6.23
C LEU A 92 -7.61 -8.77 6.93
N ALA A 93 -7.75 -10.10 6.86
CA ALA A 93 -8.80 -10.81 7.60
C ALA A 93 -8.72 -10.47 9.11
N ASN A 94 -7.51 -10.36 9.66
CA ASN A 94 -7.31 -9.99 11.04
C ASN A 94 -7.62 -8.51 11.32
N LEU A 95 -7.13 -7.60 10.47
CA LEU A 95 -7.38 -6.16 10.62
C LEU A 95 -8.88 -5.85 10.48
N VAL A 96 -9.50 -6.26 9.37
CA VAL A 96 -10.93 -6.10 9.09
C VAL A 96 -11.77 -6.77 10.17
N GLY A 97 -11.45 -8.02 10.53
CA GLY A 97 -12.18 -8.75 11.56
C GLY A 97 -12.13 -8.08 12.93
N THR A 98 -10.99 -7.46 13.27
CA THR A 98 -10.83 -6.69 14.51
C THR A 98 -11.69 -5.42 14.45
N VAL A 99 -11.56 -4.61 13.40
CA VAL A 99 -12.28 -3.33 13.35
C VAL A 99 -13.81 -3.52 13.25
N LEU A 100 -14.28 -4.42 12.37
CA LEU A 100 -15.71 -4.70 12.24
C LEU A 100 -16.29 -5.37 13.48
N GLY A 101 -15.56 -6.31 14.08
CA GLY A 101 -16.00 -7.02 15.28
C GLY A 101 -16.25 -6.10 16.47
N TYR A 102 -15.55 -4.96 16.54
CA TYR A 102 -15.67 -3.98 17.60
C TYR A 102 -16.29 -2.64 17.18
N ARG A 103 -16.79 -2.53 15.93
CA ARG A 103 -17.39 -1.31 15.37
C ARG A 103 -16.53 -0.05 15.50
N ALA A 104 -15.21 -0.21 15.42
CA ALA A 104 -14.24 0.86 15.67
C ALA A 104 -13.85 1.60 14.38
N TRP A 105 -14.82 1.94 13.51
CA TRP A 105 -14.53 2.49 12.18
C TRP A 105 -14.07 3.95 12.25
N THR A 106 -12.88 4.25 11.71
CA THR A 106 -12.29 5.61 11.72
C THR A 106 -11.65 5.94 10.37
N PRO A 107 -11.49 7.22 9.99
CA PRO A 107 -10.80 7.60 8.76
C PRO A 107 -9.39 7.01 8.64
N ASN A 108 -8.61 7.00 9.72
CA ASN A 108 -7.27 6.38 9.74
C ASN A 108 -7.30 4.88 9.42
N LEU A 109 -8.29 4.15 9.93
CA LEU A 109 -8.48 2.73 9.62
C LEU A 109 -8.96 2.52 8.19
N ALA A 110 -9.80 3.42 7.68
CA ALA A 110 -10.20 3.41 6.28
C ALA A 110 -9.00 3.62 5.34
N HIS A 111 -8.06 4.52 5.67
CA HIS A 111 -6.81 4.65 4.94
C HIS A 111 -6.02 3.33 4.92
N VAL A 112 -5.87 2.66 6.07
CA VAL A 112 -5.16 1.37 6.13
C VAL A 112 -5.83 0.31 5.25
N LEU A 113 -7.15 0.16 5.32
CA LEU A 113 -7.83 -0.85 4.50
C LEU A 113 -7.76 -0.51 3.01
N ALA A 114 -8.01 0.75 2.65
CA ALA A 114 -7.94 1.21 1.28
C ALA A 114 -6.51 1.04 0.71
N ALA A 115 -5.49 1.20 1.55
CA ALA A 115 -4.11 0.98 1.17
C ALA A 115 -3.87 -0.42 0.60
N TYR A 116 -4.40 -1.44 1.28
CA TYR A 116 -4.28 -2.82 0.83
C TYR A 116 -5.16 -3.13 -0.38
N VAL A 117 -6.31 -2.48 -0.53
CA VAL A 117 -7.10 -2.58 -1.76
C VAL A 117 -6.24 -2.13 -2.95
N TRP A 118 -5.62 -0.96 -2.88
CA TRP A 118 -4.76 -0.45 -3.95
C TRP A 118 -3.49 -1.26 -4.17
N MET A 119 -2.91 -1.82 -3.11
CA MET A 119 -1.78 -2.75 -3.22
C MET A 119 -2.14 -3.97 -4.10
N PHE A 120 -3.39 -4.44 -4.07
CA PHE A 120 -3.81 -5.59 -4.86
C PHE A 120 -4.18 -5.29 -6.31
N VAL A 121 -4.56 -4.06 -6.63
CA VAL A 121 -5.02 -3.70 -7.99
C VAL A 121 -3.99 -4.06 -9.08
N PRO A 122 -2.68 -3.74 -8.95
CA PRO A 122 -1.68 -4.14 -9.94
C PRO A 122 -1.65 -5.65 -10.21
N PHE A 123 -1.87 -6.49 -9.20
CA PHE A 123 -1.84 -7.94 -9.34
C PHE A 123 -3.04 -8.51 -10.09
N VAL A 124 -4.13 -7.73 -10.21
CA VAL A 124 -5.27 -8.11 -11.05
C VAL A 124 -5.11 -7.50 -12.44
N VAL A 125 -4.75 -6.22 -12.51
CA VAL A 125 -4.71 -5.48 -13.77
C VAL A 125 -3.59 -5.97 -14.68
N ALA A 126 -2.35 -6.10 -14.18
CA ALA A 126 -1.22 -6.47 -15.03
C ALA A 126 -1.41 -7.85 -15.69
N PRO A 127 -1.82 -8.92 -14.97
CA PRO A 127 -2.15 -10.19 -15.62
C PRO A 127 -3.34 -10.08 -16.59
N THR A 128 -4.38 -9.30 -16.25
CA THR A 128 -5.55 -9.13 -17.13
C THR A 128 -5.18 -8.46 -18.45
N VAL A 129 -4.34 -7.42 -18.41
CA VAL A 129 -3.83 -6.76 -19.61
C VAL A 129 -3.03 -7.75 -20.44
N LEU A 130 -2.07 -8.46 -19.83
CA LEU A 130 -1.25 -9.44 -20.53
C LEU A 130 -2.09 -10.54 -21.20
N ILE A 131 -3.10 -11.06 -20.52
CA ILE A 131 -3.97 -12.11 -21.05
C ILE A 131 -4.86 -11.59 -22.19
N THR A 132 -5.40 -10.37 -22.06
CA THR A 132 -6.38 -9.85 -23.03
C THR A 132 -5.73 -9.25 -24.28
N THR A 133 -4.53 -8.68 -24.16
CA THR A 133 -3.82 -8.04 -25.29
C THR A 133 -2.66 -8.87 -25.83
N GLY A 134 -2.14 -9.82 -25.05
CA GLY A 134 -0.90 -10.54 -25.38
C GLY A 134 0.37 -9.71 -25.18
N GLU A 135 0.25 -8.48 -24.68
CA GLU A 135 1.35 -7.53 -24.52
C GLU A 135 1.63 -7.25 -23.05
N LEU A 136 2.90 -6.94 -22.75
CA LEU A 136 3.26 -6.43 -21.43
C LEU A 136 2.59 -5.07 -21.18
N PRO A 137 2.29 -4.72 -19.92
CA PRO A 137 1.62 -3.47 -19.62
C PRO A 137 2.37 -2.26 -20.19
N SER A 138 1.63 -1.34 -20.81
CA SER A 138 2.19 -0.11 -21.35
C SER A 138 2.80 0.76 -20.23
N GLY A 139 3.62 1.75 -20.60
CA GLY A 139 4.17 2.72 -19.64
C GLY A 139 3.09 3.46 -18.83
N ALA A 140 1.85 3.54 -19.35
CA ALA A 140 0.73 4.11 -18.61
C ALA A 140 0.25 3.21 -17.47
N VAL A 141 0.18 1.89 -17.69
CA VAL A 141 -0.15 0.92 -16.63
C VAL A 141 0.96 0.84 -15.59
N GLU A 142 2.22 0.87 -16.01
CA GLU A 142 3.36 0.93 -15.09
C GLU A 142 3.29 2.18 -14.21
N ALA A 143 3.03 3.36 -14.78
CA ALA A 143 2.87 4.60 -14.03
C ALA A 143 1.70 4.55 -13.03
N ALA A 144 0.56 3.95 -13.42
CA ALA A 144 -0.59 3.77 -12.54
C ALA A 144 -0.28 2.78 -11.39
N ALA A 145 0.46 1.70 -11.67
CA ALA A 145 0.91 0.76 -10.67
C ALA A 145 1.84 1.43 -9.64
N VAL A 146 2.82 2.22 -10.09
CA VAL A 146 3.71 2.98 -9.20
C VAL A 146 2.92 3.96 -8.33
N THR A 147 1.98 4.70 -8.92
CA THR A 147 1.12 5.63 -8.16
C THR A 147 0.28 4.90 -7.11
N SER A 148 -0.18 3.69 -7.43
CA SER A 148 -0.95 2.87 -6.51
C SER A 148 -0.12 2.33 -5.36
N PHE A 149 1.12 1.92 -5.62
CA PHE A 149 2.02 1.51 -4.54
C PHE A 149 2.40 2.69 -3.66
N ILE A 150 2.81 3.82 -4.24
CA ILE A 150 3.26 4.97 -3.45
C ILE A 150 2.06 5.67 -2.82
N GLY A 151 1.21 6.31 -3.63
CA GLY A 151 0.07 7.10 -3.19
C GLY A 151 -1.05 6.26 -2.59
N GLY A 152 -1.39 5.15 -3.26
CA GLY A 152 -2.48 4.28 -2.86
C GLY A 152 -2.16 3.45 -1.61
N TRP A 153 -0.96 2.91 -1.47
CA TRP A 153 -0.59 2.01 -0.39
C TRP A 153 0.32 2.65 0.67
N LEU A 154 1.59 2.93 0.34
CA LEU A 154 2.59 3.38 1.32
C LEU A 154 2.18 4.65 2.06
N LEU A 155 1.80 5.66 1.29
CA LEU A 155 1.38 6.96 1.79
C LEU A 155 0.10 6.84 2.66
N GLN A 156 -0.87 6.03 2.27
CA GLN A 156 -2.05 5.78 3.10
C GLN A 156 -1.73 5.05 4.41
N ILE A 157 -0.78 4.10 4.41
CA ILE A 157 -0.29 3.49 5.65
C ILE A 157 0.37 4.54 6.55
N VAL A 158 1.16 5.48 6.00
CA VAL A 158 1.75 6.58 6.79
C VAL A 158 0.68 7.44 7.46
N ILE A 159 -0.33 7.88 6.72
CA ILE A 159 -1.45 8.65 7.29
C ILE A 159 -2.18 7.83 8.36
N GLY A 160 -2.64 6.64 7.96
CA GLY A 160 -3.52 5.81 8.76
C GLY A 160 -2.84 5.25 10.00
N ALA A 161 -1.57 4.84 9.93
CA ALA A 161 -0.85 4.20 11.03
C ALA A 161 0.03 5.19 11.82
N PHE A 162 0.73 6.12 11.18
CA PHE A 162 1.80 6.86 11.86
C PHE A 162 1.42 8.29 12.27
N LEU A 163 0.72 9.05 11.42
CA LEU A 163 0.40 10.46 11.72
C LEU A 163 -0.69 10.63 12.78
N ALA A 164 -1.48 9.59 13.02
CA ALA A 164 -2.49 9.52 14.07
C ALA A 164 -1.93 9.29 15.49
N ARG A 165 -0.61 9.41 15.67
CA ARG A 165 0.06 9.45 16.98
C ARG A 165 0.39 10.88 17.46
N ALA A 166 -0.01 11.92 16.71
CA ALA A 166 0.01 13.27 17.27
C ALA A 166 -0.79 13.27 18.59
N PRO A 167 -0.26 13.85 19.70
CA PRO A 167 -0.89 13.81 21.01
C PRO A 167 -2.34 14.29 20.91
N ALA A 168 -3.26 13.47 21.42
CA ALA A 168 -4.65 13.86 21.62
C ALA A 168 -4.66 15.17 22.44
N GLY A 169 -5.01 16.29 21.79
CA GLY A 169 -4.99 17.62 22.40
C GLY A 169 -4.29 18.71 21.58
N ALA A 170 -3.48 18.38 20.57
CA ALA A 170 -2.89 19.38 19.69
C ALA A 170 -3.89 19.83 18.60
N ALA A 171 -4.73 20.82 18.95
CA ALA A 171 -5.78 21.47 18.15
C ALA A 171 -7.00 20.65 17.74
N GLY A 172 -8.13 20.98 18.39
CA GLY A 172 -9.42 21.29 17.76
C GLY A 172 -10.12 20.24 16.90
N THR A 173 -9.49 19.10 16.62
CA THR A 173 -10.06 17.93 15.96
C THR A 173 -10.35 16.95 17.08
N PRO A 174 -11.62 16.70 17.44
CA PRO A 174 -11.97 16.05 18.70
C PRO A 174 -11.28 14.70 18.97
N ASN A 175 -10.78 13.97 17.97
CA ASN A 175 -10.26 12.60 18.17
C ASN A 175 -8.93 12.24 17.48
N GLY A 176 -8.24 13.12 16.72
CA GLY A 176 -7.00 12.73 16.00
C GLY A 176 -7.17 11.57 14.99
N GLU A 177 -8.41 11.24 14.63
CA GLU A 177 -8.78 10.04 13.87
C GLU A 177 -8.71 10.20 12.34
N GLY A 178 -8.18 11.33 11.85
CA GLY A 178 -8.00 11.62 10.43
C GLY A 178 -9.19 12.34 9.80
N SER A 179 -9.29 12.30 8.47
CA SER A 179 -10.31 13.03 7.69
C SER A 179 -10.92 12.16 6.60
N TRP A 180 -12.26 12.03 6.59
CA TRP A 180 -12.98 11.34 5.51
C TRP A 180 -12.83 12.03 4.17
N PHE A 181 -12.61 13.35 4.16
CA PHE A 181 -12.24 14.07 2.94
C PHE A 181 -10.90 13.57 2.40
N ALA A 182 -9.88 13.44 3.26
CA ALA A 182 -8.57 12.92 2.87
C ALA A 182 -8.68 11.48 2.32
N VAL A 183 -9.42 10.60 3.01
CA VAL A 183 -9.72 9.24 2.53
C VAL A 183 -10.34 9.30 1.13
N THR A 184 -11.41 10.06 0.95
CA THR A 184 -12.17 10.07 -0.31
C THR A 184 -11.33 10.61 -1.47
N VAL A 185 -10.71 11.77 -1.29
CA VAL A 185 -9.99 12.48 -2.35
C VAL A 185 -8.72 11.74 -2.77
N LEU A 186 -7.99 11.16 -1.82
CA LEU A 186 -6.80 10.38 -2.12
C LEU A 186 -7.17 9.12 -2.93
N ASN A 187 -8.20 8.37 -2.48
CA ASN A 187 -8.65 7.18 -3.18
C ASN A 187 -9.21 7.51 -4.57
N LEU A 188 -9.91 8.64 -4.73
CA LEU A 188 -10.33 9.12 -6.04
C LEU A 188 -9.13 9.45 -6.94
N GLY A 189 -8.09 10.09 -6.42
CA GLY A 189 -6.87 10.38 -7.18
C GLY A 189 -6.17 9.13 -7.71
N VAL A 190 -6.07 8.08 -6.88
CA VAL A 190 -5.51 6.79 -7.30
C VAL A 190 -6.41 6.13 -8.35
N ALA A 191 -7.72 6.15 -8.16
CA ALA A 191 -8.69 5.62 -9.13
C ALA A 191 -8.62 6.35 -10.49
N VAL A 192 -8.52 7.69 -10.48
CA VAL A 192 -8.37 8.50 -11.70
C VAL A 192 -7.06 8.19 -12.40
N THR A 193 -5.97 7.95 -11.66
CA THR A 193 -4.69 7.54 -12.25
C THR A 193 -4.81 6.18 -12.94
N TRP A 194 -5.50 5.22 -12.34
CA TRP A 194 -5.82 3.95 -12.99
C TRP A 194 -6.68 4.10 -14.24
N ALA A 195 -7.74 4.92 -14.17
CA ALA A 195 -8.57 5.21 -15.34
C ALA A 195 -7.71 5.81 -16.47
N GLY A 196 -6.74 6.66 -16.13
CA GLY A 196 -5.74 7.21 -17.05
C GLY A 196 -4.95 6.16 -17.84
N ALA A 197 -4.73 4.98 -17.27
CA ALA A 197 -4.01 3.90 -17.97
C ALA A 197 -4.81 3.26 -19.12
N PHE A 198 -6.11 3.51 -19.19
CA PHE A 198 -7.03 2.90 -20.16
C PHE A 198 -7.69 3.89 -21.12
N VAL A 199 -7.35 5.18 -21.04
CA VAL A 199 -7.84 6.20 -21.97
C VAL A 199 -6.89 6.37 -23.16
N PRO A 200 -7.35 6.96 -24.29
CA PRO A 200 -6.47 7.28 -25.41
C PRO A 200 -5.29 8.15 -24.98
N THR A 201 -4.15 7.96 -25.63
CA THR A 201 -2.89 8.70 -25.36
C THR A 201 -3.07 10.22 -25.38
N ALA A 202 -3.96 10.73 -26.23
CA ALA A 202 -4.29 12.16 -26.33
C ALA A 202 -4.82 12.79 -25.03
N VAL A 203 -5.44 12.00 -24.14
CA VAL A 203 -6.03 12.48 -22.87
C VAL A 203 -5.38 11.85 -21.63
N TRP A 204 -4.42 10.94 -21.81
CA TRP A 204 -3.71 10.29 -20.69
C TRP A 204 -3.02 11.28 -19.76
N ALA A 205 -2.28 12.24 -20.30
CA ALA A 205 -1.53 13.22 -19.52
C ALA A 205 -2.41 14.08 -18.59
N PRO A 206 -3.49 14.75 -19.08
CA PRO A 206 -4.35 15.54 -18.20
C PRO A 206 -5.10 14.69 -17.17
N VAL A 207 -5.51 13.46 -17.51
CA VAL A 207 -6.16 12.54 -16.55
C VAL A 207 -5.18 12.14 -15.43
N THR A 208 -3.94 11.82 -15.79
CA THR A 208 -2.88 11.48 -14.83
C THR A 208 -2.55 12.67 -13.93
N ALA A 209 -2.44 13.87 -14.51
CA ALA A 209 -2.20 15.09 -13.74
C ALA A 209 -3.34 15.38 -12.75
N LEU A 210 -4.60 15.16 -13.14
CA LEU A 210 -5.74 15.26 -12.23
C LEU A 210 -5.64 14.23 -11.11
N GLY A 211 -5.29 12.99 -11.42
CA GLY A 211 -5.07 11.93 -10.43
C GLY A 211 -4.03 12.32 -9.38
N TYR A 212 -2.87 12.80 -9.81
CA TYR A 212 -1.83 13.30 -8.90
C TYR A 212 -2.29 14.53 -8.10
N GLY A 213 -2.98 15.48 -8.73
CA GLY A 213 -3.53 16.66 -8.06
C GLY A 213 -4.48 16.29 -6.93
N LEU A 214 -5.36 15.32 -7.17
CA LEU A 214 -6.25 14.77 -6.14
C LEU A 214 -5.47 14.08 -5.03
N VAL A 215 -4.46 13.26 -5.33
CA VAL A 215 -3.61 12.66 -4.30
C VAL A 215 -2.98 13.75 -3.42
N VAL A 216 -2.41 14.80 -4.00
CA VAL A 216 -1.82 15.93 -3.26
C VAL A 216 -2.85 16.65 -2.40
N ILE A 217 -4.04 16.94 -2.93
CA ILE A 217 -5.13 17.58 -2.18
C ILE A 217 -5.57 16.71 -1.00
N GLY A 218 -5.70 15.40 -1.21
CA GLY A 218 -6.03 14.43 -0.16
C GLY A 218 -5.00 14.40 0.99
N TRP A 219 -3.76 14.79 0.70
CA TRP A 219 -2.67 14.90 1.68
C TRP A 219 -2.68 16.20 2.50
N LEU A 220 -3.41 17.24 2.08
CA LEU A 220 -3.40 18.52 2.79
C LEU A 220 -3.89 18.42 4.24
N PRO A 221 -5.00 17.72 4.57
CA PRO A 221 -5.44 17.59 5.97
C PRO A 221 -4.41 16.91 6.89
N PRO A 222 -3.84 15.73 6.58
CA PRO A 222 -2.85 15.11 7.46
C PRO A 222 -1.55 15.93 7.56
N LEU A 223 -1.12 16.60 6.48
CA LEU A 223 0.04 17.51 6.56
C LEU A 223 -0.23 18.70 7.47
N GLY A 224 -1.41 19.31 7.36
CA GLY A 224 -1.82 20.41 8.24
C GLY A 224 -1.81 20.00 9.71
N ALA A 225 -2.28 18.78 10.02
CA ALA A 225 -2.24 18.23 11.38
C ALA A 225 -0.80 18.07 11.92
N VAL A 226 0.12 17.56 11.09
CA VAL A 226 1.53 17.41 11.47
C VAL A 226 2.20 18.76 11.69
N LEU A 227 2.02 19.72 10.78
CA LEU A 227 2.60 21.05 10.89
C LEU A 227 2.08 21.79 12.13
N HIS A 228 0.78 21.67 12.41
CA HIS A 228 0.19 22.21 13.63
C HIS A 228 0.83 21.58 14.87
N TRP A 229 0.97 20.25 14.90
CA TRP A 229 1.62 19.55 16.02
C TRP A 229 3.06 20.01 16.24
N LEU A 230 3.87 20.09 15.17
CA LEU A 230 5.25 20.58 15.27
C LEU A 230 5.31 22.00 15.87
N SER A 231 4.41 22.90 15.45
CA SER A 231 4.32 24.27 15.99
C SER A 231 3.87 24.35 17.46
N SER A 232 3.35 23.25 18.01
CA SER A 232 2.94 23.17 19.42
C SER A 232 4.07 22.70 20.34
N ILE A 233 5.12 22.06 19.80
CA ILE A 233 6.29 21.63 20.57
C ILE A 233 7.23 22.81 20.87
N GLU A 234 7.20 23.85 20.03
CA GLU A 234 8.07 25.02 20.13
C GLU A 234 7.58 26.09 21.13
N ARG A 235 6.42 25.88 21.77
CA ARG A 235 5.82 26.80 22.76
C ARG A 235 5.88 26.21 24.16
#